data_AF-V7HYJ9-F1
#
_entry.id   AF-V7HYJ9-F1
#
_cell.length_a   1.000
_cell.length_b   1.000
_cell.length_c   1.000
_cell.angle_alpha   90.00
_cell.angle_beta   90.00
_cell.angle_gamma   90.00
#
_symmetry.space_group_name_H-M   'P 1'
#
loop_
_entity.id
_entity.type
_entity.pdbx_description
1 polymer ?
#
loop_
_entity_poly.entity_id
_entity_poly.type
_entity_poly.pdbx_seq_one_letter_code
_entity_poly.pdbx_strand_id
1 'polypeptide(L)'
;MDIDYRALSAVETGQANLKAFLSSITQQGIEGIVDMVDKPMSQEEKEFLLRSAIVNLKLMVQFHIDAAQRSRYERAAYYCAVVKDIHTYLGEKDKFSIYHDKIIADNYRKSALKDEFRKA
;
A
#
# COMPACT_ATOMS: atom_id res chain seq x y z
N MET A 1 23.44 -2.44 12.42
CA MET A 1 23.02 -3.85 12.36
C MET A 1 22.11 -3.92 11.16
N ASP A 2 22.67 -4.32 10.02
CA ASP A 2 22.02 -4.25 8.72
C ASP A 2 20.92 -5.32 8.65
N ILE A 3 19.68 -4.86 8.58
CA ILE A 3 18.54 -5.73 8.28
C ILE A 3 18.57 -5.93 6.76
N ASP A 4 19.36 -6.92 6.39
CA ASP A 4 19.53 -7.46 5.07
C ASP A 4 18.16 -7.96 4.55
N TYR A 5 17.60 -7.24 3.58
CA TYR A 5 16.31 -7.53 2.94
C TYR A 5 16.40 -8.78 2.04
N ARG A 6 16.65 -9.95 2.63
CA ARG A 6 16.86 -11.22 1.93
C ARG A 6 15.66 -11.74 1.12
N ALA A 7 14.50 -11.11 1.23
CA ALA A 7 13.35 -11.40 0.38
C ALA A 7 13.29 -10.54 -0.91
N LEU A 8 14.14 -9.50 -1.01
CA LEU A 8 14.23 -8.60 -2.18
C LEU A 8 15.45 -8.89 -3.07
N SER A 9 16.37 -9.77 -2.65
CA SER A 9 17.60 -10.08 -3.40
C SER A 9 17.39 -10.90 -4.68
N ALA A 10 16.17 -11.41 -4.93
CA ALA A 10 15.84 -12.23 -6.10
C ALA A 10 15.16 -11.45 -7.23
N VAL A 11 14.84 -10.17 -7.02
CA VAL A 11 14.33 -9.30 -8.07
C VAL A 11 15.36 -8.19 -8.22
N GLU A 12 16.06 -8.17 -9.35
CA GLU A 12 16.88 -7.02 -9.74
C GLU A 12 15.97 -5.80 -9.87
N THR A 13 15.73 -5.08 -8.77
CA THR A 13 15.09 -3.77 -8.82
C THR A 13 16.15 -2.77 -9.27
N GLY A 14 16.47 -2.82 -10.56
CA GLY A 14 17.50 -2.03 -11.24
C GLY A 14 17.13 -0.56 -11.40
N GLN A 15 16.52 0.08 -10.41
CA GLN A 15 16.32 1.52 -10.41
C GLN A 15 16.73 2.12 -9.07
N ALA A 16 17.99 2.52 -9.01
CA ALA A 16 18.66 3.07 -7.84
C ALA A 16 18.16 4.47 -7.42
N ASN A 17 17.23 5.10 -8.16
CA ASN A 17 16.67 6.38 -7.74
C ASN A 17 15.19 6.54 -8.16
N LEU A 18 14.37 7.02 -7.22
CA LEU A 18 12.93 7.26 -7.38
C LEU A 18 12.60 8.16 -8.58
N LYS A 19 13.47 9.10 -8.92
CA LYS A 19 13.29 10.02 -10.05
C LYS A 19 13.37 9.27 -11.38
N ALA A 20 14.29 8.32 -11.53
CA ALA A 20 14.40 7.46 -12.71
C ALA A 20 13.18 6.54 -12.85
N PHE A 21 12.66 6.03 -11.74
CA PHE A 21 11.41 5.27 -11.71
C PHE A 21 10.22 6.09 -12.16
N LEU A 22 10.01 7.27 -11.58
CA LEU A 22 8.96 8.18 -11.98
C LEU A 22 9.09 8.57 -13.47
N SER A 23 10.30 8.89 -13.93
CA SER A 23 10.54 9.17 -15.35
C SER A 23 10.21 7.98 -16.25
N SER A 24 10.53 6.76 -15.85
CA SER A 24 10.19 5.56 -16.64
C SER A 24 8.67 5.32 -16.71
N ILE A 25 7.94 5.52 -15.60
CA ILE A 25 6.47 5.44 -15.58
C ILE A 25 5.87 6.47 -16.54
N THR A 26 6.31 7.73 -16.44
CA THR A 26 5.80 8.81 -17.29
C THR A 26 6.13 8.57 -18.77
N GLN A 27 7.35 8.10 -19.09
CA GLN A 27 7.76 7.81 -20.46
C GLN A 27 7.03 6.62 -21.08
N GLN A 28 6.75 5.59 -20.28
CA GLN A 28 6.06 4.38 -20.74
C GLN A 28 4.53 4.53 -20.77
N GLY A 29 4.00 5.66 -20.28
CA GLY A 29 2.55 5.90 -20.21
C GLY A 29 1.82 4.89 -19.32
N ILE A 30 2.49 4.37 -18.29
CA ILE A 30 1.87 3.41 -17.37
C ILE A 30 0.79 4.13 -16.57
N GLU A 31 -0.45 3.70 -16.75
CA GLU A 31 -1.61 4.31 -16.09
C GLU A 31 -1.70 3.88 -14.63
N GLY A 32 -2.15 4.81 -13.78
CA GLY A 32 -2.37 4.60 -12.36
C GLY A 32 -3.80 4.93 -11.94
N ILE A 33 -4.10 4.78 -10.65
CA ILE A 33 -5.45 5.04 -10.12
C ILE A 33 -5.93 6.49 -10.32
N VAL A 34 -5.01 7.45 -10.45
CA VAL A 34 -5.35 8.86 -10.70
C VAL A 34 -5.87 9.09 -12.12
N ASP A 35 -5.42 8.27 -13.08
CA ASP A 35 -5.87 8.36 -14.48
C ASP A 35 -7.33 7.93 -14.64
N MET A 36 -7.89 7.19 -13.67
CA MET A 36 -9.30 6.76 -13.67
C MET A 36 -10.31 7.92 -13.65
N VAL A 37 -9.88 9.11 -13.23
CA VAL A 37 -10.74 10.31 -13.15
C VAL A 37 -10.91 10.96 -14.51
N ASP A 38 -9.83 11.05 -15.28
CA ASP A 38 -9.76 11.87 -16.49
C ASP A 38 -9.84 11.04 -17.78
N LYS A 39 -9.64 9.71 -17.68
CA LYS A 39 -9.67 8.81 -18.83
C LYS A 39 -10.86 7.85 -18.79
N PRO A 40 -11.60 7.68 -19.91
CA PRO A 40 -12.60 6.63 -20.01
C PRO A 40 -11.89 5.27 -20.02
N MET A 41 -12.06 4.50 -18.95
CA MET A 41 -11.53 3.15 -18.79
C MET A 41 -12.67 2.14 -18.61
N SER A 42 -12.46 0.92 -19.08
CA SER A 42 -13.33 -0.21 -18.80
C SER A 42 -13.35 -0.55 -17.31
N GLN A 43 -14.37 -1.29 -16.87
CA GLN A 43 -14.44 -1.75 -15.48
C GLN A 43 -13.26 -2.66 -15.12
N GLU A 44 -12.83 -3.54 -16.05
CA GLU A 44 -11.72 -4.46 -15.83
C GLU A 44 -10.39 -3.73 -15.60
N GLU A 45 -10.11 -2.70 -16.39
CA GLU A 45 -8.91 -1.86 -16.23
C GLU A 45 -8.91 -1.13 -14.88
N LYS A 46 -10.06 -0.57 -14.48
CA LYS A 46 -10.21 0.09 -13.17
C LYS A 46 -9.93 -0.88 -12.02
N GLU A 47 -10.51 -2.08 -12.08
CA GLU A 47 -10.27 -3.09 -11.05
C GLU A 47 -8.82 -3.53 -11.00
N PHE A 48 -8.17 -3.71 -12.15
CA PHE A 48 -6.74 -4.03 -12.24
C PHE A 48 -5.88 -2.96 -11.57
N LEU A 49 -6.13 -1.67 -11.87
CA LEU A 49 -5.40 -0.55 -11.28
C LEU A 49 -5.61 -0.45 -9.77
N LEU A 50 -6.85 -0.63 -9.30
CA LEU A 50 -7.20 -0.62 -7.88
C LEU A 50 -6.55 -1.78 -7.12
N ARG A 51 -6.53 -2.98 -7.70
CA ARG A 51 -5.84 -4.15 -7.12
C ARG A 51 -4.33 -3.95 -7.07
N SER A 52 -3.74 -3.38 -8.11
CA SER A 52 -2.32 -3.01 -8.14
C SER A 52 -2.00 -1.96 -7.07
N ALA A 53 -2.87 -0.97 -6.88
CA ALA A 53 -2.72 0.03 -5.84
C ALA A 53 -2.79 -0.58 -4.43
N ILE A 54 -3.69 -1.54 -4.19
CA ILE A 54 -3.76 -2.27 -2.91
C ILE A 54 -2.39 -2.88 -2.57
N VAL A 55 -1.72 -3.52 -3.52
CA VAL A 55 -0.40 -4.14 -3.28
C VAL A 55 0.61 -3.08 -2.81
N ASN A 56 0.70 -1.96 -3.51
CA ASN A 56 1.62 -0.88 -3.18
C ASN A 56 1.29 -0.23 -1.83
N LEU A 57 0.01 0.02 -1.56
CA LEU A 57 -0.43 0.61 -0.29
C LEU A 57 -0.13 -0.31 0.90
N LYS A 58 -0.32 -1.63 0.76
CA LYS A 58 0.04 -2.61 1.80
C LYS A 58 1.54 -2.58 2.12
N LEU A 59 2.40 -2.41 1.11
CA LEU A 59 3.84 -2.21 1.32
C LEU A 59 4.13 -0.91 2.07
N MET A 60 3.42 0.18 1.76
CA MET A 60 3.59 1.46 2.47
C MET A 60 3.12 1.40 3.92
N VAL A 61 2.03 0.69 4.20
CA VAL A 61 1.56 0.41 5.57
C VAL A 61 2.67 -0.30 6.35
N GLN A 62 3.21 -1.39 5.82
CA GLN A 62 4.26 -2.16 6.49
C GLN A 62 5.53 -1.32 6.70
N PHE A 63 5.99 -0.61 5.67
CA PHE A 63 7.15 0.29 5.75
C PHE A 63 7.02 1.30 6.91
N HIS A 64 5.83 1.88 7.10
CA HIS A 64 5.58 2.83 8.17
C HIS A 64 5.44 2.20 9.56
N ILE A 65 4.92 0.96 9.64
CA ILE A 65 4.88 0.19 10.89
C ILE A 65 6.30 -0.17 11.34
N ASP A 66 7.16 -0.57 10.40
CA ASP A 66 8.54 -1.00 10.64
C ASP A 66 9.44 0.15 11.06
N ALA A 67 9.20 1.36 10.55
CA ALA A 67 9.88 2.57 10.99
C ALA A 67 9.67 2.88 12.50
N ALA A 68 8.67 2.25 13.15
CA ALA A 68 8.46 2.24 14.59
C ALA A 68 8.37 3.62 15.28
N GLN A 69 7.96 4.65 14.54
CA GLN A 69 7.75 6.01 15.05
C GLN A 69 6.26 6.33 15.06
N ARG A 70 5.79 7.04 16.10
CA ARG A 70 4.35 7.35 16.26
C ARG A 70 3.76 8.13 15.08
N SER A 71 4.50 9.12 14.56
CA SER A 71 4.10 9.87 13.35
C SER A 71 4.02 9.00 12.09
N ARG A 72 4.69 7.85 12.07
CA ARG A 72 4.59 6.87 10.98
C ARG A 72 3.37 5.97 11.14
N TYR A 73 2.92 5.68 12.36
CA TYR A 73 1.70 4.91 12.59
C TYR A 73 0.45 5.63 12.10
N GLU A 74 0.40 6.95 12.22
CA GLU A 74 -0.66 7.76 11.61
C GLU A 74 -0.68 7.59 10.09
N ARG A 75 0.49 7.63 9.42
CA ARG A 75 0.58 7.37 7.99
C ARG A 75 0.22 5.95 7.61
N ALA A 76 0.61 4.97 8.42
CA ALA A 76 0.20 3.57 8.23
C ALA A 76 -1.33 3.43 8.31
N ALA A 77 -1.97 4.08 9.29
CA ALA A 77 -3.42 4.07 9.44
C ALA A 77 -4.10 4.73 8.23
N TYR A 78 -3.59 5.86 7.77
CA TYR A 78 -4.08 6.53 6.56
C TYR A 78 -4.04 5.60 5.34
N TYR A 79 -2.91 4.97 5.03
CA TYR A 79 -2.83 4.05 3.89
C TYR A 79 -3.70 2.81 4.09
N CYS A 80 -3.87 2.33 5.33
CA CYS A 80 -4.78 1.22 5.64
C CYS A 80 -6.24 1.59 5.36
N ALA A 81 -6.66 2.82 5.68
CA ALA A 81 -7.99 3.33 5.35
C ALA A 81 -8.22 3.42 3.84
N VAL A 82 -7.23 3.87 3.06
CA VAL A 82 -7.34 3.86 1.59
C VAL A 82 -7.51 2.43 1.07
N VAL A 83 -6.81 1.44 1.63
CA VAL A 83 -6.98 0.02 1.28
C VAL A 83 -8.40 -0.48 1.60
N LYS A 84 -8.98 -0.04 2.73
CA LYS A 84 -10.38 -0.33 3.13
C LYS A 84 -11.36 0.24 2.12
N ASP A 85 -11.17 1.47 1.68
CA ASP A 85 -12.04 2.15 0.73
C ASP A 85 -12.02 1.46 -0.64
N ILE A 86 -10.82 1.08 -1.11
CA ILE A 86 -10.68 0.35 -2.37
C ILE A 86 -11.36 -1.03 -2.28
N HIS A 87 -11.12 -1.80 -1.22
CA HIS A 87 -11.80 -3.09 -1.06
C HIS A 87 -13.31 -2.93 -0.92
N THR A 88 -13.79 -1.88 -0.26
CA THR A 88 -15.22 -1.57 -0.16
C THR A 88 -15.82 -1.26 -1.53
N TYR A 89 -15.12 -0.47 -2.34
CA TYR A 89 -15.52 -0.15 -3.71
C TYR A 89 -15.60 -1.42 -4.58
N LEU A 90 -14.64 -2.33 -4.44
CA LEU A 90 -14.62 -3.61 -5.16
C LEU A 90 -15.62 -4.66 -4.62
N GLY A 91 -16.36 -4.37 -3.55
CA GLY A 91 -17.26 -5.33 -2.90
C GLY A 91 -16.54 -6.43 -2.09
N GLU A 92 -15.26 -6.24 -1.75
CA GLU A 92 -14.38 -7.23 -1.14
C GLU A 92 -14.08 -6.95 0.34
N LYS A 93 -15.09 -6.55 1.11
CA LYS A 93 -14.93 -6.17 2.53
C LYS A 93 -14.27 -7.26 3.38
N ASP A 94 -14.57 -8.53 3.09
CA ASP A 94 -13.99 -9.67 3.81
C ASP A 94 -12.47 -9.77 3.61
N LYS A 95 -11.98 -9.46 2.40
CA LYS A 95 -10.53 -9.44 2.12
C LYS A 95 -9.83 -8.34 2.92
N PHE A 96 -10.48 -7.19 3.12
CA PHE A 96 -9.96 -6.16 3.99
C PHE A 96 -9.94 -6.61 5.45
N SER A 97 -11.02 -7.22 5.96
CA SER A 97 -11.07 -7.70 7.36
C SER A 97 -9.93 -8.67 7.65
N ILE A 98 -9.73 -9.68 6.79
CA ILE A 98 -8.64 -10.65 6.93
C ILE A 98 -7.27 -9.96 6.98
N TYR A 99 -7.05 -8.98 6.10
CA TYR A 99 -5.81 -8.22 6.06
C TYR A 99 -5.60 -7.37 7.32
N HIS A 100 -6.63 -6.64 7.75
CA HIS A 100 -6.57 -5.77 8.92
C HIS A 100 -6.31 -6.59 10.20
N ASP A 101 -7.05 -7.67 10.40
CA ASP A 101 -6.92 -8.54 11.57
C ASP A 101 -5.52 -9.15 11.64
N LYS A 102 -4.96 -9.56 10.50
CA LYS A 102 -3.58 -10.03 10.41
C LYS A 102 -2.58 -8.96 10.83
N ILE A 103 -2.70 -7.72 10.33
CA ILE A 103 -1.79 -6.63 10.72
C ILE A 103 -1.85 -6.36 12.22
N ILE A 104 -3.04 -6.33 12.81
CA ILE A 104 -3.21 -6.08 14.25
C ILE A 104 -2.61 -7.22 15.08
N ALA A 105 -2.80 -8.47 14.64
CA ALA A 105 -2.22 -9.65 15.28
C ALA A 105 -0.68 -9.62 15.24
N ASP A 106 -0.11 -9.39 14.05
CA ASP A 106 1.35 -9.32 13.83
C ASP A 106 1.99 -8.16 14.63
N ASN A 107 1.22 -7.12 14.94
CA ASN A 107 1.66 -5.93 15.66
C ASN A 107 1.04 -5.79 17.06
N TYR A 108 0.64 -6.91 17.68
CA TYR A 108 -0.11 -6.90 18.94
C TYR A 108 0.53 -6.04 20.06
N ARG A 109 1.86 -5.96 20.12
CA ARG A 109 2.57 -5.20 21.16
C ARG A 109 2.62 -3.68 20.93
N LYS A 110 2.21 -3.19 19.75
CA LYS A 110 2.26 -1.77 19.37
C LYS A 110 0.92 -1.08 19.67
N SER A 111 0.65 -0.76 20.94
CA SER A 111 -0.62 -0.11 21.35
C SER A 111 -0.92 1.17 20.58
N ALA A 112 0.08 2.04 20.41
CA ALA A 112 -0.07 3.29 19.65
C ALA A 112 -0.49 3.08 18.19
N LEU A 113 -0.06 1.98 17.55
CA LEU A 113 -0.51 1.64 16.20
C LEU A 113 -2.00 1.29 16.18
N LYS A 114 -2.45 0.49 17.15
CA LYS A 114 -3.86 0.10 17.28
C LYS A 114 -4.75 1.33 17.54
N ASP A 115 -4.26 2.29 18.32
CA ASP A 115 -4.98 3.52 18.58
C ASP A 115 -5.15 4.36 17.31
N GLU A 116 -4.13 4.46 16.46
CA GLU A 116 -4.27 5.15 15.16
C GLU A 116 -5.21 4.38 14.22
N PHE A 117 -5.11 3.05 14.16
CA PHE A 117 -5.97 2.23 13.29
C PHE A 117 -7.45 2.27 13.68
N ARG A 118 -7.77 2.48 14.96
CA ARG A 118 -9.15 2.63 15.43
C ARG A 118 -9.80 3.96 15.06
N LYS A 119 -9.00 5.00 14.79
CA LYS A 119 -9.51 6.32 14.41
C LYS A 119 -9.84 6.41 12.92
N ALA A 120 -9.26 5.53 12.11
CA ALA A 120 -9.34 5.51 10.66
C ALA A 120 -10.46 4.56 10.16
#